data_AF-A0A923CNM5-F1
#
_entry.id   AF-A0A923CNM5-F1
#
_cell.length_a   1.000
_cell.length_b   1.000
_cell.length_c   1.000
_cell.angle_alpha   90.00
_cell.angle_beta   90.00
_cell.angle_gamma   90.00
#
_symmetry.space_group_name_H-M   'P 1'
#
loop_
_entity.id
_entity.type
_entity.pdbx_description
1 polymer ?
#
loop_
_entity_poly.entity_id
_entity_poly.type
_entity_poly.pdbx_seq_one_letter_code
_entity_poly.pdbx_strand_id
1 'polypeptide(L)' 'EGKAIIVISSELPELLGICDRIYALSEGRITGQMPVADATPEALLKLMTLEKQR' A
#
# COMPACT_ATOMS: atom_id res chain seq x y z
N GLU A 1 23.48 -5.07 -11.80
CA GLU A 1 23.05 -4.06 -10.82
C GLU A 1 21.53 -4.10 -10.69
N GLY A 2 20.99 -4.15 -9.47
CA GLY A 2 19.55 -4.15 -9.21
C GLY A 2 19.01 -2.73 -9.09
N LYS A 3 17.85 -2.46 -9.69
CA LYS A 3 17.16 -1.17 -9.59
C LYS A 3 15.85 -1.38 -8.83
N ALA A 4 15.46 -0.38 -8.05
CA ALA A 4 14.14 -0.32 -7.42
C ALA A 4 13.28 0.75 -8.11
N ILE A 5 11.98 0.50 -8.19
CA ILE A 5 10.98 1.43 -8.74
C ILE A 5 9.97 1.72 -7.64
N ILE A 6 9.62 2.99 -7.47
CA ILE A 6 8.54 3.41 -6.57
C ILE A 6 7.35 3.79 -7.45
N VAL A 7 6.22 3.13 -7.22
CA VAL A 7 4.95 3.44 -7.87
C VAL A 7 4.00 4.05 -6.84
N ILE A 8 3.33 5.14 -7.22
CA ILE A 8 2.31 5.80 -6.41
C ILE A 8 1.02 5.76 -7.21
N SER A 9 0.01 5.06 -6.69
CA SER A 9 -1.33 4.96 -7.28
C SER A 9 -2.36 4.76 -6.16
N SER A 10 -3.61 5.10 -6.44
CA SER A 10 -4.78 4.76 -5.62
C SER A 10 -5.54 3.54 -6.17
N GLU A 11 -5.18 3.04 -7.35
CA GLU A 11 -5.81 1.88 -8.00
C GLU A 11 -5.18 0.58 -7.48
N LEU A 12 -5.86 -0.08 -6.54
CA LEU A 12 -5.39 -1.34 -5.94
C LEU A 12 -5.09 -2.45 -6.97
N PRO A 13 -5.93 -2.67 -8.01
CA PRO A 13 -5.65 -3.72 -8.99
C PRO A 13 -4.33 -3.53 -9.74
N GLU A 14 -3.94 -2.29 -10.04
CA GLU A 14 -2.66 -2.00 -10.68
C GLU A 14 -1.50 -2.35 -9.75
N LEU A 15 -1.56 -1.90 -8.49
CA LEU A 15 -0.51 -2.13 -7.50
C LEU A 15 -0.31 -3.62 -7.20
N LEU A 16 -1.40 -4.37 -7.09
CA LEU A 16 -1.35 -5.83 -6.88
C LEU A 16 -0.75 -6.58 -8.08
N GLY A 17 -0.81 -6.01 -9.29
CA GLY A 17 -0.27 -6.64 -10.50
C GLY A 17 1.23 -6.41 -10.73
N ILE A 18 1.81 -5.35 -10.15
CA ILE A 18 3.17 -4.90 -10.50
C ILE A 18 4.13 -4.76 -9.31
N CYS A 19 3.61 -4.67 -8.08
CA CYS A 19 4.44 -4.44 -6.90
C CYS A 19 4.75 -5.74 -6.16
N ASP A 20 5.90 -5.77 -5.48
CA ASP A 20 6.22 -6.83 -4.50
C ASP A 20 5.64 -6.52 -3.11
N ARG A 21 5.51 -5.22 -2.79
CA ARG A 21 5.07 -4.69 -1.49
C ARG A 21 4.27 -3.40 -1.67
N ILE A 22 3.24 -3.23 -0.85
CA ILE A 22 2.42 -2.03 -0.81
C ILE A 22 2.58 -1.34 0.54
N TYR A 23 2.70 -0.01 0.51
CA TYR A 23 2.64 0.87 1.67
C TYR A 23 1.35 1.71 1.59
N ALA A 24 0.54 1.67 2.64
CA ALA A 24 -0.65 2.50 2.73
C ALA A 24 -0.30 3.86 3.35
N LEU A 25 -0.78 4.92 2.72
CA LEU A 25 -0.61 6.30 3.18
C LEU A 25 -1.98 6.87 3.54
N SER A 26 -2.10 7.46 4.72
CA SER A 26 -3.26 8.26 5.15
C SER A 26 -2.76 9.48 5.91
N GLU A 27 -3.35 10.65 5.64
CA GLU A 27 -2.99 11.92 6.29
C GLU A 27 -1.48 12.24 6.30
N GLY A 28 -0.79 11.94 5.20
CA GLY A 28 0.66 12.16 5.09
C GLY A 28 1.51 11.21 5.96
N ARG A 29 0.93 10.10 6.44
CA ARG A 29 1.62 9.10 7.26
C ARG A 29 1.43 7.70 6.69
N ILE A 30 2.49 6.91 6.78
CA ILE A 30 2.40 5.47 6.49
C ILE A 30 1.61 4.83 7.63
N THR A 31 0.46 4.25 7.29
CA THR A 31 -0.44 3.58 8.23
C THR A 31 -0.23 2.06 8.26
N GLY A 32 0.40 1.50 7.23
CA GLY A 32 0.81 0.10 7.22
C GLY A 32 1.58 -0.27 5.96
N GLN A 33 2.10 -1.50 5.96
CA GLN A 33 2.73 -2.12 4.80
C GLN A 33 2.39 -3.61 4.76
N MET A 34 2.37 -4.21 3.57
CA MET A 34 2.27 -5.66 3.43
C MET A 34 2.87 -6.14 2.10
N PRO A 35 3.36 -7.39 2.03
CA PRO A 35 3.65 -8.05 0.76
C PRO A 35 2.38 -8.16 -0.08
N VAL A 36 2.50 -8.08 -1.41
CA VAL A 36 1.33 -8.26 -2.30
C VAL A 36 0.72 -9.66 -2.16
N ALA A 37 1.53 -10.67 -1.85
CA ALA A 37 1.05 -12.03 -1.60
C ALA A 37 0.04 -12.15 -0.45
N ASP A 38 0.12 -11.24 0.52
CA ASP A 38 -0.78 -11.19 1.69
C ASP A 38 -1.84 -10.09 1.56
N ALA A 39 -1.85 -9.36 0.45
CA ALA A 39 -2.66 -8.18 0.28
C ALA A 39 -4.06 -8.52 -0.21
N THR A 40 -5.05 -8.30 0.65
CA THR A 40 -6.46 -8.31 0.28
C THR A 40 -6.96 -6.87 0.08
N PRO A 41 -7.91 -6.63 -0.84
CA PRO A 41 -8.51 -5.31 -1.01
C PRO A 41 -9.04 -4.72 0.30
N GLU A 42 -9.69 -5.55 1.13
CA GLU A 42 -10.23 -5.14 2.42
C GLU A 42 -9.14 -4.72 3.40
N ALA A 43 -8.04 -5.47 3.48
CA ALA A 43 -6.92 -5.13 4.36
C ALA A 43 -6.24 -3.82 3.92
N LEU A 44 -6.05 -3.61 2.62
CA LEU A 44 -5.47 -2.38 2.08
C LEU A 44 -6.38 -1.18 2.32
N LEU A 45 -7.67 -1.29 2.00
CA LEU A 45 -8.65 -0.23 2.24
C LEU A 45 -8.67 0.17 3.72
N LYS A 46 -8.68 -0.82 4.62
CA LYS A 46 -8.64 -0.57 6.06
C LYS A 46 -7.41 0.26 6.45
N LEU A 47 -6.23 -0.06 5.92
CA LEU A 47 -5.02 0.72 6.21
C LEU A 47 -5.10 2.15 5.64
N MET A 48 -5.70 2.33 4.47
CA MET A 48 -5.83 3.63 3.81
C MET A 48 -6.80 4.57 4.52
N THR A 49 -7.74 4.06 5.31
CA THR A 49 -8.71 4.86 6.07
C THR A 49 -8.41 4.94 7.57
N LEU A 50 -7.25 4.46 8.03
CA LEU A 50 -6.87 4.58 9.43
C LEU A 50 -6.62 6.05 9.78
N GLU A 51 -7.46 6.60 10.66
CA GLU A 51 -7.16 7.81 11.41
C GLU A 51 -6.27 7.43 12.59
N LYS A 52 -5.00 7.88 12.59
CA LYS A 52 -4.17 7.76 13.79
C LYS A 52 -4.70 8.76 14.81
N GLN A 53 -5.23 8.26 15.93
CA GLN A 53 -5.58 9.08 17.09
C GLN A 53 -4.41 10.02 17.42
N ARG A 54 -4.73 11.31 17.50
CA ARG A 54 -3.81 12.42 17.67
C ARG A 54 -3.29 12.52 19.10
#